data_AF-A0A7C3TAC1-F1
#
_entry.id   AF-A0A7C3TAC1-F1
#
_cell.length_a   1.000
_cell.length_b   1.000
_cell.length_c   1.000
_cell.angle_alpha   90.00
_cell.angle_beta   90.00
_cell.angle_gamma   90.00
#
_symmetry.space_group_name_H-M   'P 1'
#
loop_
_entity.id
_entity.type
_entity.pdbx_description
1 polymer ?
#
loop_
_entity_poly.entity_id
_entity_poly.type
_entity_poly.pdbx_seq_one_letter_code
_entity_poly.pdbx_strand_id
1 'polypeptide(L)' 'MNSSAVSQVALCYGADDLDGTIEEYQITFEEGRFGERRQYMTRDELLRLIRETGHVPVERDGLYREVQA' A
#
# COMPACT_ATOMS: atom_id res chain seq x y z
N MET A 1 -6.77 6.46 0.90
CA MET A 1 -5.86 5.40 1.42
C MET A 1 -5.22 5.87 2.73
N ASN A 2 -4.73 4.96 3.57
CA ASN A 2 -3.91 5.31 4.74
C ASN A 2 -2.49 5.71 4.29
N SER A 3 -1.78 6.51 5.10
CA SER A 3 -0.37 6.79 4.84
C SER A 3 0.50 5.57 5.10
N SER A 4 1.67 5.48 4.47
CA SER A 4 2.65 4.40 4.70
C SER A 4 2.99 4.23 6.19
N ALA A 5 3.14 5.33 6.92
CA ALA A 5 3.41 5.30 8.36
C ALA A 5 2.26 4.67 9.17
N VAL A 6 1.01 5.02 8.87
CA VAL A 6 -0.16 4.44 9.56
C VAL A 6 -0.27 2.95 9.23
N SER A 7 -0.04 2.58 7.97
CA SER A 7 -0.04 1.19 7.51
C SER A 7 1.02 0.34 8.21
N GLN A 8 2.24 0.83 8.38
CA GLN A 8 3.29 0.12 9.12
C GLN A 8 2.95 -0.08 10.60
N VAL A 9 2.38 0.94 11.25
CA VAL A 9 1.91 0.79 12.63
C VAL A 9 0.79 -0.25 12.70
N ALA A 10 -0.18 -0.21 11.79
CA ALA A 10 -1.31 -1.15 11.79
C ALA A 10 -0.87 -2.62 11.75
N LEU A 11 0.19 -2.96 11.01
CA LEU A 11 0.78 -4.31 10.99
C LEU A 11 1.19 -4.79 12.39
N CYS A 12 1.66 -3.88 13.24
CA CYS A 12 2.05 -4.21 14.62
C CYS A 12 0.85 -4.36 15.58
N TYR A 13 -0.37 -4.02 15.14
CA TYR A 13 -1.58 -4.03 15.97
C TYR A 13 -2.70 -4.92 15.40
N GLY A 14 -2.32 -5.93 14.60
CA GLY A 14 -3.22 -7.01 14.18
C GLY A 14 -3.72 -6.93 12.74
N ALA A 15 -3.30 -5.93 11.97
CA ALA A 15 -3.47 -5.99 10.51
C ALA A 15 -2.50 -7.00 9.91
N ASP A 16 -2.98 -7.85 9.01
CA ASP A 16 -2.19 -8.85 8.27
C ASP A 16 -2.28 -8.66 6.75
N ASP A 17 -3.12 -7.72 6.30
CA ASP A 17 -3.40 -7.44 4.90
C ASP A 17 -3.06 -5.99 4.56
N LEU A 18 -2.26 -5.81 3.51
CA LEU A 18 -1.87 -4.50 2.98
C LEU A 18 -2.06 -4.46 1.48
N ASP A 19 -2.80 -3.45 1.04
CA ASP A 19 -2.89 -3.02 -0.35
C ASP A 19 -2.32 -1.61 -0.47
N GLY A 20 -1.78 -1.26 -1.64
CA GLY A 20 -1.14 0.03 -1.80
C GLY A 20 -0.49 0.33 -3.13
N THR A 21 -0.38 -0.62 -4.07
CA THR A 21 0.25 -0.36 -5.39
C THR A 21 -0.61 0.50 -6.32
N ILE A 22 -1.74 1.00 -5.83
CA ILE A 22 -2.68 1.81 -6.59
C ILE A 22 -2.08 3.20 -6.81
N GLU A 23 -2.00 3.61 -8.07
CA GLU A 23 -1.84 5.02 -8.41
C GLU A 23 -3.16 5.73 -8.10
N GLU A 24 -3.19 6.50 -7.01
CA GLU A 24 -4.36 7.31 -6.66
C GLU A 24 -4.50 8.42 -7.70
N TYR A 25 -5.48 8.26 -8.61
CA TYR A 25 -5.83 9.28 -9.60
C TYR A 25 -6.94 10.17 -9.05
N GLN A 26 -6.63 11.45 -8.83
CA GLN A 26 -7.62 12.46 -8.44
C GLN A 26 -8.20 13.12 -9.70
N ILE A 27 -9.53 13.15 -9.83
CA ILE A 27 -10.21 13.78 -10.99
C ILE A 27 -10.44 15.28 -10.76
N THR A 28 -10.76 15.66 -9.52
CA THR A 28 -11.09 17.05 -9.15
C THR A 28 -9.92 17.66 -8.40
N PHE A 29 -9.31 18.69 -8.97
CA PHE A 29 -8.21 19.44 -8.38
C PHE A 29 -8.69 20.81 -7.89
N GLU A 30 -8.06 21.34 -6.86
CA GLU A 30 -8.16 22.78 -6.55
C GLU A 30 -7.54 23.58 -7.71
N GLU A 31 -8.01 24.81 -7.93
CA GLU A 31 -7.48 25.68 -8.98
C GLU A 31 -5.95 25.80 -8.86
N GLY A 32 -5.25 25.51 -9.96
CA GLY A 32 -3.79 25.55 -10.03
C GLY A 32 -3.06 24.31 -9.51
N ARG A 33 -3.75 23.32 -8.94
CA ARG A 33 -3.16 22.08 -8.38
C ARG A 33 -3.25 20.86 -9.30
N PHE A 34 -3.57 21.04 -10.58
CA PHE A 34 -3.77 19.92 -11.51
C PHE A 34 -2.50 19.04 -11.60
N GLY A 35 -2.62 17.78 -11.21
CA GLY A 35 -1.52 16.81 -11.21
C GLY A 35 -0.59 16.85 -9.98
N GLU A 36 -0.82 17.71 -8.99
CA GLU A 36 0.04 17.79 -7.80
C GLU A 36 -0.13 16.61 -6.82
N ARG A 37 -1.28 15.94 -6.87
CA ARG A 37 -1.55 14.78 -6.00
C ARG A 37 -1.35 13.48 -6.77
N ARG A 38 -0.23 12.82 -6.49
CA ARG A 38 0.08 11.47 -6.96
C ARG A 38 0.51 10.65 -5.76
N GLN A 39 -0.41 9.87 -5.19
CA GLN A 39 -0.02 8.78 -4.31
C GLN A 39 0.29 7.58 -5.21
N TYR A 40 1.56 7.23 -5.24
CA TYR A 40 2.07 6.10 -6.00
C TYR A 40 2.95 5.28 -5.07
N MET A 41 2.80 3.96 -5.13
CA MET A 41 3.67 3.02 -4.46
C MET A 41 3.97 1.89 -5.42
N THR A 42 5.25 1.62 -5.64
CA THR A 42 5.70 0.45 -6.38
C THR A 42 5.48 -0.83 -5.55
N ARG A 43 5.44 -1.98 -6.24
CA ARG A 43 5.48 -3.28 -5.57
C ARG A 43 6.69 -3.41 -4.64
N ASP A 44 7.86 -2.97 -5.08
CA ASP A 44 9.09 -3.11 -4.30
C ASP A 44 9.07 -2.26 -3.02
N GLU A 45 8.50 -1.05 -3.08
CA GLU A 45 8.29 -0.20 -1.91
C GLU A 45 7.31 -0.84 -0.92
N LEU A 46 6.21 -1.42 -1.41
CA LEU A 46 5.25 -2.13 -0.56
C LEU A 46 5.92 -3.32 0.16
N LEU A 47 6.66 -4.13 -0.59
CA LEU A 47 7.40 -5.26 -0.02
C LEU A 47 8.45 -4.81 1.01
N ARG A 48 9.11 -3.67 0.76
CA ARG A 48 10.06 -3.09 1.70
C ARG A 48 9.38 -2.63 2.99
N LEU A 49 8.26 -1.91 2.90
CA LEU A 49 7.49 -1.43 4.06
C LEU A 49 7.06 -2.59 4.97
N ILE A 50 6.59 -3.71 4.39
CA ILE A 50 6.19 -4.91 5.13
C ILE A 50 7.40 -5.55 5.85
N ARG A 51 8.55 -5.65 5.17
CA ARG A 51 9.76 -6.23 5.79
C ARG A 51 10.32 -5.36 6.91
N GLU A 52 10.25 -4.04 6.78
CA GLU A 52 10.74 -3.09 7.80
C GLU A 52 9.96 -3.21 9.13
N THR A 53 8.73 -3.71 9.13
CA THR A 53 7.96 -3.99 10.35
C THR A 53 8.22 -5.39 10.92
N GLY A 54 9.14 -6.16 10.34
CA GLY A 54 9.49 -7.52 10.78
C GLY A 54 8.58 -8.62 10.25
N HIS A 55 7.72 -8.33 9.27
CA HIS A 55 6.80 -9.30 8.68
C HIS A 55 7.35 -9.90 7.38
N VAL A 56 6.82 -11.07 7.00
CA VAL A 56 7.12 -11.72 5.72
C VAL A 56 6.01 -11.37 4.72
N PRO A 57 6.30 -10.65 3.63
CA PRO A 57 5.29 -10.35 2.61
C PRO A 57 4.89 -11.62 1.86
N VAL A 58 3.59 -11.84 1.73
CA VAL A 58 2.99 -12.96 0.98
C VAL A 58 2.02 -12.38 -0.05
N GLU A 59 2.17 -12.80 -1.30
CA GLU A 59 1.24 -12.44 -2.38
C GLU A 59 0.02 -13.36 -2.31
N ARG A 60 -1.19 -12.77 -2.36
CA ARG A 60 -2.45 -13.51 -2.15
C ARG A 60 -3.46 -13.26 -3.26
N ASP A 61 -4.36 -14.22 -3.44
CA ASP A 61 -5.55 -14.07 -4.27
C ASP A 61 -6.68 -13.33 -3.52
N GLY A 62 -7.82 -13.12 -4.20
CA GLY A 62 -9.00 -12.49 -3.62
C GLY A 62 -9.71 -13.32 -2.54
N LEU A 63 -9.30 -14.57 -2.33
CA LEU A 63 -9.78 -15.48 -1.28
C LEU A 63 -8.76 -15.65 -0.15
N TYR A 64 -7.74 -14.77 -0.09
CA TYR A 64 -6.68 -14.79 0.92
C TYR A 64 -5.79 -16.04 0.91
N ARG A 65 -5.71 -16.71 -0.23
CA ARG A 65 -4.79 -17.84 -0.41
C ARG A 65 -3.49 -17.34 -1.00
N GLU A 66 -2.38 -17.89 -0.53
CA GLU A 66 -1.08 -17.63 -1.13
C GLU A 66 -1.10 -18.02 -2.61
N VAL A 67 -0.59 -17.13 -3.46
CA VAL A 67 -0.40 -17.41 -4.88
C VAL A 67 0.86 -18.26 -5.03
N GLN A 68 0.70 -19.50 -5.50
CA GLN A 68 1.83 -20.34 -5.88
C GLN A 68 2.21 -20.09 -7.35
N ALA A 69 3.50 -19.87 -7.59
CA ALA A 69 4.07 -19.68 -8.93
C ALA A 69 4.15 -21.00 -9.71
#